data_AF-A0AAV6IQJ5-F1
#
_entry.id   AF-A0AAV6IQJ5-F1
#
_cell.length_a   1.000
_cell.length_b   1.000
_cell.length_c   1.000
_cell.angle_alpha   90.00
_cell.angle_beta   90.00
_cell.angle_gamma   90.00
#
_symmetry.space_group_name_H-M   'P 1'
#
loop_
_entity.id
_entity.type
_entity.pdbx_description
1 polymer ?
#
loop_
_entity_poly.entity_id
_entity_poly.type
_entity_poly.pdbx_seq_one_letter_code
_entity_poly.pdbx_strand_id
1 'polypeptide(L)' 'MVGVEDVWKAQWAEGLATIMAIGTSTPPNCVDQSTYPDYYFRITKSEHKTELTYPDYYFRITKSEHKTELKEKF' A
#
# COMPACT_ATOMS: atom_id res chain seq x y z
N MET A 1 -14.94 -48.66 12.68
CA MET A 1 -14.44 -47.95 11.50
C MET A 1 -15.14 -46.59 11.50
N VAL A 2 -14.40 -45.50 11.64
CA VAL A 2 -15.01 -44.15 11.70
C VAL A 2 -15.45 -43.75 10.30
N GLY A 3 -16.68 -43.25 10.17
CA GLY A 3 -17.22 -42.80 8.90
C GLY A 3 -16.53 -41.52 8.42
N VAL A 4 -16.30 -41.40 7.13
CA VAL A 4 -15.63 -40.22 6.52
C VAL A 4 -16.39 -38.93 6.85
N GLU A 5 -17.72 -39.00 6.96
CA GLU A 5 -18.59 -37.86 7.30
C GLU A 5 -18.40 -37.37 8.74
N ASP A 6 -18.15 -38.28 9.68
CA ASP A 6 -17.90 -37.93 11.09
C ASP A 6 -16.55 -37.21 11.25
N VAL A 7 -15.57 -37.60 10.44
CA VAL A 7 -14.26 -36.93 10.38
C VAL A 7 -14.40 -35.50 9.87
N TRP A 8 -15.24 -35.28 8.85
CA TRP A 8 -15.43 -33.96 8.25
C TRP A 8 -16.18 -33.01 9.17
N LYS A 9 -17.25 -33.48 9.83
CA LYS A 9 -17.99 -32.68 10.82
C LYS A 9 -17.10 -32.22 11.98
N ALA A 10 -16.19 -33.08 12.44
CA ALA A 10 -15.25 -32.73 13.51
C ALA A 10 -14.18 -31.71 13.10
N GLN A 11 -13.94 -31.54 11.79
CA GLN A 11 -12.90 -30.64 11.25
C GLN A 11 -13.43 -29.27 10.82
N TRP A 12 -14.74 -29.13 10.60
CA TRP A 12 -15.31 -27.87 10.13
C TRP A 12 -15.41 -26.83 11.25
N ALA A 13 -15.13 -25.57 10.89
CA ALA A 13 -15.35 -24.44 11.77
C ALA A 13 -16.83 -24.08 11.78
N GLU A 14 -17.45 -24.10 12.96
CA GLU A 14 -18.81 -23.63 13.18
C GLU A 14 -18.78 -22.12 13.45
N GLY A 15 -18.76 -21.29 12.40
CA GLY A 15 -18.79 -19.84 12.59
C GLY A 15 -18.47 -19.01 11.36
N LEU A 16 -18.75 -17.70 11.47
CA LEU A 16 -18.35 -16.72 10.46
C LEU A 16 -16.86 -16.41 10.60
N ALA A 17 -16.17 -16.23 9.46
CA ALA A 17 -14.78 -15.84 9.44
C ALA A 17 -14.59 -14.46 10.10
N THR A 18 -13.71 -14.38 11.09
CA THR A 18 -13.43 -13.16 11.86
C THR A 18 -11.95 -12.82 11.77
N ILE A 19 -11.63 -11.55 11.53
CA ILE A 19 -10.24 -11.06 11.55
C ILE A 19 -9.76 -11.07 13.00
N MET A 20 -8.77 -11.91 13.31
CA MET A 20 -8.22 -12.02 14.67
C MET A 20 -7.11 -10.99 14.95
N ALA A 21 -6.36 -10.57 13.93
CA ALA A 21 -5.33 -9.54 14.05
C ALA A 21 -4.95 -8.95 12.68
N ILE A 22 -4.47 -7.71 12.69
CA ILE A 22 -3.84 -7.05 11.55
C ILE A 22 -2.51 -6.46 12.05
N GLY A 23 -1.41 -6.81 11.37
CA GLY A 23 -0.09 -6.23 11.61
C GLY A 23 0.39 -5.48 10.37
N THR A 24 0.91 -4.26 10.55
CA THR A 24 1.57 -3.49 9.49
C THR A 24 3.00 -3.14 9.91
N SER A 25 3.90 -3.02 8.93
CA SER A 25 5.26 -2.56 9.15
C SER A 25 5.72 -1.74 7.95
N THR A 26 6.41 -0.63 8.21
CA THR A 26 6.97 0.25 7.19
C THR A 26 8.47 0.43 7.46
N PRO A 27 9.32 0.44 6.40
CA PRO A 27 10.73 0.79 6.56
C PRO A 27 10.91 2.17 7.21
N PRO A 28 12.02 2.42 7.93
CA PRO A 28 12.27 3.70 8.59
C PRO A 28 12.53 4.84 7.60
N ASN A 29 12.94 4.52 6.36
CA ASN A 29 13.17 5.52 5.33
C ASN A 29 11.84 5.99 4.74
N CYS A 30 11.49 7.25 5.01
CA CYS A 30 10.32 7.92 4.47
C CYS A 30 10.79 9.09 3.60
N VAL A 31 10.36 9.11 2.34
CA VAL A 31 10.66 10.18 1.39
C VAL A 31 9.37 10.93 1.09
N ASP A 32 9.38 12.25 1.29
CA ASP A 32 8.21 13.09 1.07
C ASP A 32 7.92 13.25 -0.42
N GLN A 33 6.65 13.10 -0.79
CA GLN A 33 6.21 13.11 -2.19
C GLN A 33 6.49 14.44 -2.90
N SER A 34 6.49 15.57 -2.18
CA SER A 34 6.82 16.88 -2.75
C SER A 34 8.30 16.97 -3.16
N THR A 35 9.17 16.24 -2.46
CA THR A 35 10.63 16.22 -2.69
C THR A 35 11.11 15.00 -3.47
N TYR A 36 10.24 14.01 -3.68
CA TYR A 36 10.56 12.75 -4.33
C TYR A 36 11.09 12.91 -5.76
N PRO A 37 10.54 13.80 -6.62
CA PRO A 37 11.08 14.01 -7.96
C PRO A 37 12.55 14.43 -7.91
N ASP A 38 12.87 15.45 -7.12
CA ASP A 38 14.24 15.96 -6.97
C ASP A 38 15.19 14.91 -6.40
N TYR A 39 14.73 14.16 -5.39
CA TYR A 39 15.47 13.03 -4.82
C TYR A 39 15.78 11.97 -5.89
N TYR A 40 14.78 11.57 -6.68
CA TYR A 40 14.90 10.52 -7.70
C TYR A 40 15.85 10.91 -8.84
N PHE A 41 15.72 12.13 -9.39
CA PHE A 41 16.60 12.60 -10.47
C PHE A 41 18.05 12.73 -10.03
N ARG A 42 18.28 13.18 -8.78
CA ARG A 42 19.62 13.30 -8.20
C ARG A 42 20.31 11.95 -8.04
N ILE A 43 19.64 10.96 -7.42
CA ILE A 43 20.26 9.65 -7.18
C ILE A 43 20.49 8.86 -8.48
N THR A 44 19.65 9.09 -9.50
CA THR A 44 19.76 8.41 -10.81
C THR A 44 20.61 9.18 -11.82
N LYS A 45 21.25 10.29 -11.42
CA LYS A 45 22.07 11.16 -12.29
C LYS A 45 21.34 11.62 -13.56
N SER A 46 20.01 11.77 -13.47
CA SER A 46 19.13 12.10 -14.59
C SER A 46 18.68 13.56 -14.58
N GLU A 47 19.36 14.44 -13.84
CA GLU A 47 19.07 15.87 -13.72
C GLU A 47 19.10 16.61 -15.07
N HIS A 48 19.82 16.07 -16.06
CA HIS A 48 19.90 16.62 -17.41
C HIS A 48 18.61 16.40 -18.24
N LYS A 49 17.67 15.56 -17.77
CA LYS A 49 16.41 15.26 -18.47
C LYS A 49 15.31 16.27 -18.11
N THR A 50 15.56 17.54 -18.41
CA THR A 50 14.70 18.68 -18.08
C THR A 50 13.29 18.60 -18.66
N GLU A 51 13.10 17.87 -19.77
CA GLU A 51 11.79 17.61 -20.39
C GLU A 51 10.87 16.76 -19.51
N LEU A 52 11.42 15.89 -18.67
CA LEU A 52 10.65 15.08 -17.72
C LEU A 52 10.40 15.83 -16.41
N THR A 53 11.17 16.87 -16.12
CA THR A 53 11.13 17.62 -14.86
C THR A 53 10.10 18.75 -14.86
N TYR A 54 9.39 18.99 -15.98
CA TYR A 54 8.35 20.01 -15.98
C TYR A 54 7.37 19.74 -14.84
N PRO A 55 7.19 20.72 -13.93
CA PRO A 55 6.43 20.53 -12.70
C PRO A 55 5.04 19.99 -12.98
N ASP A 56 4.43 20.32 -14.13
CA ASP A 56 3.12 19.82 -14.52
C ASP A 56 3.03 18.29 -14.68
N TYR A 57 4.03 17.57 -15.19
CA TYR A 57 3.89 16.12 -15.42
C TYR A 57 4.05 15.30 -14.13
N TYR A 58 5.09 15.55 -13.34
CA TYR A 58 5.28 14.81 -12.08
C TYR A 58 4.28 15.27 -11.01
N PHE A 59 4.01 16.56 -10.86
CA PHE A 59 3.07 17.06 -9.85
C PHE A 59 1.63 16.59 -10.10
N ARG A 60 1.24 16.41 -11.38
CA ARG A 60 -0.07 15.83 -11.75
C ARG A 60 -0.20 14.36 -11.37
N ILE A 61 0.87 13.57 -11.50
CA ILE A 61 0.86 12.14 -11.13
C ILE A 61 0.90 11.98 -9.61
N THR A 62 1.60 12.88 -8.89
CA THR A 62 1.78 12.77 -7.44
C THR A 62 0.63 13.33 -6.62
N LYS A 63 -0.22 14.20 -7.17
CA LYS A 63 -1.49 14.60 -6.55
C LYS A 63 -2.54 13.50 -6.77
N SER A 64 -2.51 12.47 -5.92
CA SER A 64 -3.71 11.66 -5.68
C SER A 64 -4.57 12.39 -4.65
N GLU A 65 -5.63 13.06 -5.07
CA GLU A 65 -6.63 13.72 -4.21
C GLU A 65 -7.40 12.75 -3.28
N HIS A 66 -7.06 11.45 -3.28
CA HIS A 66 -7.83 10.40 -2.60
C HIS A 66 -7.42 10.06 -1.15
N LYS A 67 -6.39 10.70 -0.57
CA LYS A 67 -5.90 10.27 0.77
C LYS A 67 -6.62 10.92 1.96
N THR A 68 -7.51 11.87 1.73
CA THR A 68 -8.23 12.59 2.80
C THR A 68 -9.55 11.92 3.21
N GLU A 69 -10.17 11.11 2.34
CA GLU A 69 -11.50 10.52 2.60
C GLU A 69 -11.48 9.27 3.51
N LEU A 70 -10.32 8.66 3.74
CA LEU A 70 -10.21 7.45 4.58
C LEU A 70 -9.91 7.75 6.07
N LYS A 71 -9.53 8.99 6.41
CA LYS A 71 -9.30 9.40 7.81
C LYS A 71 -10.57 9.92 8.51
N GLU A 72 -11.63 10.23 7.77
CA GLU A 72 -12.91 10.71 8.32
C GLU A 72 -13.97 9.60 8.44
N LYS A 73 -13.66 8.37 8.02
CA LYS A 73 -14.61 7.25 8.00
C LYS A 73 -14.41 6.21 9.11
N PHE A 74 -13.56 6.51 10.10
CA PHE A 74 -13.36 5.73 11.32
C PHE A 74 -13.19 6.66 12.53
#